data_AF-H6RT55-F1
#
_entry.id   AF-H6RT55-F1
#
_cell.length_a   1.000
_cell.length_b   1.000
_cell.length_c   1.000
_cell.angle_alpha   90.00
_cell.angle_beta   90.00
_cell.angle_gamma   90.00
#
_symmetry.space_group_name_H-M   'P 1'
#
loop_
_entity.id
_entity.type
_entity.pdbx_description
1 polymer ?
#
loop_
_entity_poly.entity_id
_entity_poly.type
_entity_poly.pdbx_seq_one_letter_code
_entity_poly.pdbx_strand_id
1 'polypeptide(L)'
;MRLLLDEMYPRRLAEQLRAEGHDVVAVVELPDLVGHEDADIARWARQAMRVVVTENIVDFAPLDVEEHAGLLLVNARRWPRTPSGLPRLLAALHAWLDARLGVDDRSRRGAGLVEWL
;
A
#
# COMPACT_ATOMS: atom_id res chain seq x y z
N MET A 1 8.84 -2.33 6.78
CA MET A 1 7.60 -1.63 6.34
C MET A 1 6.46 -2.62 6.24
N ARG A 2 5.23 -2.19 6.57
CA ARG A 2 3.99 -2.97 6.43
C ARG A 2 3.07 -2.28 5.43
N LEU A 3 2.45 -3.03 4.54
CA LEU A 3 1.57 -2.48 3.51
C LEU A 3 0.11 -2.92 3.71
N LEU A 4 -0.80 -2.04 3.30
CA LEU A 4 -2.20 -2.33 3.00
C LEU A 4 -2.42 -2.02 1.52
N LEU A 5 -2.75 -3.03 0.72
CA LEU A 5 -3.15 -2.81 -0.67
C LEU A 5 -4.63 -2.43 -0.71
N ASP A 6 -4.92 -1.33 -1.39
CA ASP A 6 -6.28 -0.83 -1.61
C ASP A 6 -7.19 -1.88 -2.27
N GLU A 7 -8.51 -1.73 -2.10
CA GLU A 7 -9.54 -2.69 -2.51
C GLU A 7 -9.49 -3.02 -4.00
N MET A 8 -9.00 -2.09 -4.81
CA MET A 8 -8.88 -2.29 -6.23
C MET A 8 -7.77 -3.28 -6.64
N TYR A 9 -6.86 -3.63 -5.73
CA TYR A 9 -5.81 -4.62 -6.00
C TYR A 9 -6.25 -6.04 -5.64
N PRO A 10 -5.90 -7.04 -6.47
CA PRO A 10 -6.33 -8.41 -6.23
C PRO A 10 -5.56 -9.04 -5.07
N ARG A 11 -6.24 -9.90 -4.29
CA ARG A 11 -5.66 -10.69 -3.18
C ARG A 11 -4.32 -11.35 -3.52
N ARG A 12 -4.21 -11.92 -4.72
CA ARG A 12 -2.99 -12.62 -5.19
C ARG A 12 -1.72 -11.76 -5.15
N LEU A 13 -1.85 -10.43 -5.28
CA LEU A 13 -0.70 -9.52 -5.22
C LEU A 13 -0.11 -9.50 -3.80
N ALA A 14 -0.95 -9.43 -2.78
CA ALA A 14 -0.52 -9.50 -1.38
C ALA A 14 0.00 -10.90 -1.02
N GLU A 15 -0.63 -11.97 -1.50
CA GLU A 15 -0.16 -13.35 -1.30
C GLU A 15 1.27 -13.56 -1.84
N GLN A 16 1.55 -13.05 -3.04
CA GLN A 16 2.88 -13.14 -3.65
C GLN A 16 3.92 -12.34 -2.86
N LEU A 17 3.60 -11.10 -2.46
CA LEU A 17 4.50 -10.29 -1.63
C LEU A 17 4.82 -10.97 -0.28
N ARG A 18 3.81 -11.59 0.35
CA ARG A 18 4.00 -12.35 1.60
C ARG A 18 4.82 -13.61 1.41
N ALA A 19 4.69 -14.29 0.26
CA ALA A 19 5.48 -15.49 -0.04
C ALA A 19 6.99 -15.19 -0.09
N GLU A 20 7.37 -13.95 -0.38
CA GLU A 20 8.78 -13.48 -0.33
C GLU A 20 9.17 -12.83 1.02
N GLY A 21 8.32 -12.94 2.04
CA GLY A 21 8.63 -12.54 3.41
C GLY A 21 8.22 -11.12 3.80
N HIS A 22 7.46 -10.41 2.96
CA HIS A 22 6.96 -9.07 3.31
C HIS A 22 5.66 -9.11 4.13
N ASP A 23 5.43 -8.07 4.95
CA ASP A 23 4.17 -7.88 5.68
C ASP A 23 3.18 -7.05 4.86
N VAL A 24 2.34 -7.73 4.08
CA VAL A 24 1.37 -7.12 3.17
C VAL A 24 0.00 -7.77 3.36
N VAL A 25 -1.05 -6.96 3.43
CA VAL A 25 -2.46 -7.41 3.40
C VAL A 25 -3.21 -6.59 2.36
N ALA A 26 -4.21 -7.17 1.68
CA ALA A 26 -5.11 -6.42 0.81
C ALA A 26 -6.47 -6.18 1.49
N VAL A 27 -7.12 -5.04 1.21
CA VAL A 27 -8.47 -4.74 1.75
C VAL A 27 -9.46 -5.86 1.43
N VAL A 28 -9.38 -6.47 0.24
CA VAL A 28 -10.19 -7.63 -0.17
C VAL A 28 -10.01 -8.91 0.67
N GLU A 29 -9.06 -8.91 1.62
CA GLU A 29 -8.85 -9.98 2.60
C GLU A 29 -9.48 -9.65 3.97
N LEU A 30 -9.99 -8.44 4.16
CA LEU A 30 -10.47 -7.90 5.43
C LEU A 30 -11.97 -7.61 5.32
N PRO A 31 -12.86 -8.55 5.69
CA PRO A 31 -14.31 -8.39 5.52
C PRO A 31 -14.88 -7.12 6.14
N ASP A 32 -14.30 -6.66 7.25
CA ASP A 32 -14.73 -5.46 7.97
C ASP A 32 -14.23 -4.13 7.35
N LEU A 33 -13.53 -4.19 6.21
CA LEU A 33 -13.07 -3.01 5.46
C LEU A 33 -13.54 -2.98 4.01
N VAL A 34 -13.97 -4.11 3.45
CA VAL A 34 -14.47 -4.16 2.07
C VAL A 34 -15.69 -3.25 1.93
N GLY A 35 -15.64 -2.32 0.98
CA GLY A 35 -16.70 -1.34 0.73
C GLY A 35 -16.75 -0.16 1.71
N HIS A 36 -15.77 -0.02 2.61
CA HIS A 36 -15.63 1.19 3.43
C HIS A 36 -15.13 2.37 2.59
N GLU A 37 -15.33 3.58 3.10
CA GLU A 37 -14.79 4.79 2.46
C GLU A 37 -13.25 4.84 2.58
N ASP A 38 -12.59 5.48 1.61
CA ASP A 38 -11.13 5.59 1.55
C ASP A 38 -10.52 6.21 2.83
N ALA A 39 -11.23 7.17 3.44
CA ALA A 39 -10.83 7.76 4.71
C ALA A 39 -10.90 6.78 5.89
N ASP A 40 -11.88 5.87 5.92
CA ASP A 40 -11.95 4.78 6.91
C ASP A 40 -10.81 3.78 6.70
N ILE A 41 -10.51 3.44 5.45
CA ILE A 41 -9.38 2.57 5.09
C ILE A 41 -8.06 3.21 5.54
N ALA A 42 -7.84 4.50 5.28
CA ALA A 42 -6.65 5.23 5.71
C ALA A 42 -6.50 5.26 7.24
N ARG A 43 -7.59 5.54 7.97
CA ARG A 43 -7.61 5.53 9.44
C ARG A 43 -7.30 4.14 10.02
N TRP A 44 -7.89 3.08 9.45
CA TRP A 44 -7.58 1.72 9.84
C TRP A 44 -6.11 1.39 9.58
N ALA A 45 -5.59 1.75 8.40
CA ALA A 45 -4.20 1.52 8.03
C ALA A 45 -3.25 2.25 8.99
N ARG A 46 -3.59 3.47 9.40
CA ARG A 46 -2.86 4.23 10.42
C ARG A 46 -2.81 3.50 11.75
N GLN A 47 -3.95 3.04 12.27
CA GLN A 47 -4.01 2.27 13.52
C GLN A 47 -3.22 0.96 13.44
N ALA A 48 -3.23 0.31 12.27
CA ALA A 48 -2.48 -0.90 12.00
C ALA A 48 -1.00 -0.65 11.67
N MET A 49 -0.55 0.61 11.60
CA MET A 49 0.80 1.04 11.20
C MET A 49 1.19 0.50 9.82
N ARG A 50 0.29 0.60 8.85
CA ARG A 50 0.44 0.14 7.45
C ARG A 50 0.39 1.31 6.48
N VAL A 51 1.33 1.34 5.54
CA VAL A 51 1.31 2.27 4.40
C VAL A 51 0.26 1.79 3.41
N VAL A 52 -0.65 2.67 3.00
CA VAL A 52 -1.65 2.36 1.97
C VAL A 52 -1.00 2.42 0.59
N VAL A 53 -1.19 1.37 -0.21
CA VAL A 53 -0.80 1.33 -1.62
C VAL A 53 -2.05 1.49 -2.45
N THR A 54 -2.13 2.57 -3.23
CA THR A 54 -3.33 2.90 -4.01
C THR A 54 -2.98 3.58 -5.32
N GLU A 55 -3.78 3.34 -6.36
CA GLU A 55 -3.80 4.19 -7.56
C GLU A 55 -4.95 5.21 -7.54
N ASN A 56 -5.80 5.20 -6.50
CA ASN A 56 -6.86 6.19 -6.28
C ASN A 56 -6.29 7.48 -5.69
N ILE A 57 -5.42 8.13 -6.46
CA ILE A 57 -4.67 9.31 -6.02
C ILE A 57 -5.61 10.45 -5.62
N VAL A 58 -6.74 10.61 -6.32
CA VAL A 58 -7.66 11.74 -6.11
C VAL A 58 -8.26 11.71 -4.71
N ASP A 59 -8.58 10.53 -4.20
CA ASP A 59 -9.27 10.39 -2.92
C ASP A 59 -8.31 10.27 -1.74
N PHE A 60 -7.10 9.73 -1.94
CA PHE A 60 -6.10 9.57 -0.88
C PHE A 60 -5.11 10.74 -0.74
N ALA A 61 -4.71 11.40 -1.83
CA ALA A 61 -3.72 12.47 -1.77
C ALA A 61 -4.14 13.72 -0.97
N PRO A 62 -5.44 14.08 -0.88
CA PRO A 62 -5.89 15.20 -0.05
C PRO A 62 -5.90 14.94 1.45
N LEU A 63 -5.74 13.68 1.89
CA LEU A 63 -5.76 13.33 3.31
C LEU A 63 -4.59 13.99 4.06
N ASP A 64 -4.85 14.43 5.28
CA ASP A 64 -3.82 15.01 6.14
C ASP A 64 -2.81 13.94 6.58
N VAL A 65 -1.58 14.39 6.86
CA VAL A 65 -0.46 13.55 7.30
C VAL A 65 -0.75 12.83 8.62
N GLU A 66 -1.70 13.34 9.41
CA GLU A 66 -2.25 12.74 10.62
C GLU A 66 -3.33 11.68 10.38
N GLU A 67 -3.85 11.52 9.16
CA GLU A 67 -4.94 10.59 8.86
C GLU A 67 -4.44 9.22 8.38
N HIS A 68 -3.19 9.15 7.91
CA HIS A 68 -2.59 7.91 7.39
C HIS A 68 -1.25 7.59 8.05
N ALA A 69 -0.80 6.33 7.95
CA ALA A 69 0.58 5.93 8.32
C ALA A 69 1.57 6.10 7.15
N GLY A 70 1.07 6.43 5.97
CA GLY A 70 1.82 6.70 4.75
C GLY A 70 1.02 6.27 3.52
N LEU A 71 1.32 6.88 2.37
CA LEU A 71 0.73 6.58 1.08
C LEU A 71 1.84 6.22 0.08
N LEU A 72 1.63 5.11 -0.62
CA LEU A 72 2.40 4.73 -1.79
C LEU A 72 1.48 4.84 -3.00
N LEU A 73 1.61 5.95 -3.72
CA LEU A 73 0.75 6.34 -4.82
C LEU A 73 1.27 5.71 -6.11
N VAL A 74 0.46 4.84 -6.72
CA VAL A 74 0.81 4.05 -7.89
C VAL A 74 0.29 4.73 -9.14
N ASN A 75 1.17 5.00 -10.10
CA ASN A 75 0.75 5.49 -11.40
C ASN A 75 0.13 4.35 -12.23
N ALA A 76 -1.21 4.33 -12.34
CA ALA A 76 -1.95 3.28 -13.07
C ALA A 76 -1.56 3.15 -14.57
N ARG A 77 -1.01 4.20 -15.20
CA ARG A 77 -0.52 4.11 -16.59
C ARG A 77 0.80 3.35 -16.66
N ARG A 78 1.70 3.58 -15.70
CA ARG A 78 2.99 2.90 -15.61
C ARG A 78 2.81 1.45 -15.13
N TRP A 79 1.93 1.25 -14.15
CA TRP A 79 1.68 -0.02 -13.46
C TRP A 79 0.20 -0.43 -13.52
N PRO A 80 -0.32 -0.76 -14.71
CA PRO A 80 -1.73 -1.08 -14.86
C PRO A 80 -2.09 -2.40 -14.15
N ARG A 81 -3.31 -2.50 -13.63
CA ARG A 81 -3.86 -3.73 -13.01
C ARG A 81 -4.28 -4.81 -14.02
N THR A 82 -3.76 -4.76 -15.23
CA THR A 82 -4.00 -5.79 -16.25
C THR A 82 -3.22 -7.05 -15.92
N PRO A 83 -3.59 -8.22 -16.48
CA PRO A 83 -2.84 -9.46 -16.28
C PRO A 83 -1.34 -9.35 -16.62
N SER A 84 -0.96 -8.53 -17.61
CA SER A 84 0.43 -8.27 -17.99
C SER A 84 1.10 -7.14 -17.18
N GLY A 85 0.31 -6.30 -16.50
CA GLY A 85 0.82 -5.20 -15.68
C GLY A 85 1.07 -5.59 -14.23
N LEU A 86 0.25 -6.48 -13.66
CA LEU A 86 0.39 -6.92 -12.27
C LEU A 86 1.76 -7.53 -11.94
N PRO A 87 2.40 -8.36 -12.80
CA PRO A 87 3.75 -8.84 -12.52
C PRO A 87 4.79 -7.71 -12.45
N ARG A 88 4.62 -6.65 -13.24
CA ARG A 88 5.50 -5.47 -13.21
C ARG A 88 5.29 -4.65 -11.94
N LEU A 89 4.04 -4.47 -11.53
CA LEU A 89 3.71 -3.82 -10.26
C LEU A 89 4.25 -4.62 -9.06
N LEU A 90 4.08 -5.94 -9.06
CA LEU A 90 4.63 -6.84 -8.05
C LEU A 90 6.14 -6.64 -7.90
N ALA A 91 6.89 -6.71 -9.01
CA ALA A 91 8.33 -6.51 -9.00
C ALA A 91 8.74 -5.12 -8.48
N ALA A 92 7.98 -4.07 -8.82
CA ALA A 92 8.23 -2.73 -8.32
C ALA A 92 7.99 -2.61 -6.80
N LEU A 93 6.92 -3.24 -6.28
CA LEU A 93 6.62 -3.28 -4.85
C LEU A 93 7.68 -4.07 -4.06
N HIS A 94 8.17 -5.20 -4.58
CA HIS A 94 9.30 -5.92 -3.99
C HIS A 94 10.54 -5.06 -3.89
N ALA A 95 10.98 -4.48 -5.01
CA ALA A 95 12.16 -3.62 -5.03
C ALA A 95 12.03 -2.42 -4.05
N TRP A 96 10.83 -1.86 -3.93
CA TRP A 96 10.54 -0.78 -2.99
C TRP A 96 10.64 -1.22 -1.53
N LEU A 97 10.13 -2.42 -1.20
CA LEU A 97 10.18 -3.01 0.13
C LEU A 97 11.61 -3.39 0.52
N ASP A 98 12.34 -4.04 -0.38
CA ASP A 98 13.74 -4.46 -0.17
C ASP A 98 14.66 -3.28 0.11
N ALA A 99 14.51 -2.19 -0.65
CA ALA A 99 15.26 -0.96 -0.44
C ALA A 99 15.04 -0.34 0.96
N ARG A 100 13.96 -0.72 1.65
CA ARG A 100 13.59 -0.23 2.99
C ARG A 100 13.85 -1.21 4.12
N LEU A 101 14.07 -2.49 3.82
CA LEU A 101 14.52 -3.47 4.81
C LEU A 101 15.99 -3.23 5.22
N GLY A 102 16.80 -2.60 4.36
CA GLY A 102 18.21 -2.30 4.61
C GLY A 102 18.50 -0.96 5.32
N VAL A 103 17.48 -0.13 5.60
CA VAL A 103 17.64 1.19 6.25
C VAL A 103 16.97 1.14 7.63
N ASP A 104 17.70 1.45 8.70
CA ASP A 104 17.25 1.33 10.10
C ASP A 104 15.84 1.96 10.29
N ASP A 105 14.84 1.09 10.49
CA ASP A 105 13.38 1.33 10.41
C ASP A 105 12.84 2.28 11.49
N ARG A 106 13.70 2.78 12.39
CA ARG A 106 13.32 3.60 13.54
C ARG A 106 13.15 5.09 13.23
N SER A 107 13.79 5.60 12.17
CA SER A 107 13.82 7.04 11.87
C SER A 107 12.64 7.53 11.01
N ARG A 108 11.84 6.63 10.43
CA ARG A 108 10.71 6.95 9.53
C ARG A 108 9.32 6.70 10.15
N ARG A 109 9.26 6.37 11.45
CA ARG A 109 8.00 6.03 12.14
C ARG A 109 7.17 7.25 12.57
N GLY A 110 7.38 8.42 11.98
CA GLY A 110 6.65 9.64 12.32
C GLY A 110 6.38 10.47 11.07
N ALA A 111 5.11 10.87 10.92
CA ALA A 111 4.51 11.67 9.86
C ALA A 111 4.34 10.96 8.50
N GLY A 112 3.08 10.88 8.05
CA GLY A 112 2.58 10.32 6.80
C GLY A 112 3.49 10.51 5.58
N LEU A 113 4.39 9.55 5.40
CA LEU A 113 5.23 9.37 4.23
C LEU A 113 4.37 9.30 2.97
N VAL A 114 4.58 10.16 1.98
CA VAL A 114 3.94 10.06 0.66
C VAL A 114 5.00 9.82 -0.40
N GLU A 115 4.90 8.69 -1.09
CA GLU A 115 5.83 8.28 -2.14
C GLU A 115 5.10 7.83 -3.41
N TRP A 116 5.83 7.79 -4.53
CA TRP A 116 5.29 7.49 -5.85
C TRP A 116 5.97 6.28 -6.48
N LEU A 117 5.15 5.41 -7.11
CA LEU A 117 5.59 4.32 -7.99
C LEU A 117 5.23 4.60 -9.46
#